data_AF-A0A7L3LG12-F1
#
_entry.id   AF-A0A7L3LG12-F1
#
_cell.length_a   1.000
_cell.length_b   1.000
_cell.length_c   1.000
_cell.angle_alpha   90.00
_cell.angle_beta   90.00
_cell.angle_gamma   90.00
#
_symmetry.space_group_name_H-M   'P 1'
#
loop_
_entity.id
_entity.type
_entity.pdbx_description
1 polymer ?
#
loop_
_entity_poly.entity_id
_entity_poly.type
_entity_poly.pdbx_seq_one_letter_code
_entity_poly.pdbx_strand_id
1 'polypeptide(L)'
;PLPPAGPRGRRRPPSPELLRCKRRLAFAALPGTGAAAAAAVARRNERERNRVRLVNLGFAALRQHVPHGATSKKMSKVETLRSAVEYIRALQRLLDEHDAAAFP
;
A
#
# COMPACT_ATOMS: atom_id res chain seq x y z
N PRO A 1 49.63 42.84 -5.88
CA PRO A 1 49.52 42.38 -7.29
C PRO A 1 49.33 40.85 -7.37
N LEU A 2 48.23 40.46 -8.05
CA LEU A 2 47.81 39.13 -8.55
C LEU A 2 47.27 38.04 -7.57
N PRO A 3 46.01 37.54 -7.77
CA PRO A 3 45.51 36.21 -7.35
C PRO A 3 45.89 35.15 -8.44
N PRO A 4 45.46 33.85 -8.48
CA PRO A 4 44.37 33.13 -7.78
C PRO A 4 44.63 31.61 -7.46
N ALA A 5 43.65 30.91 -6.85
CA ALA A 5 43.28 29.52 -7.21
C ALA A 5 42.01 29.04 -6.46
N GLY A 6 40.85 29.13 -7.11
CA GLY A 6 39.63 28.43 -6.69
C GLY A 6 39.65 26.95 -7.09
N PRO A 7 38.83 26.08 -6.45
CA PRO A 7 39.04 24.64 -6.50
C PRO A 7 38.64 24.04 -7.84
N ARG A 8 39.49 23.14 -8.35
CA ARG A 8 39.23 22.31 -9.52
C ARG A 8 38.07 21.36 -9.23
N GLY A 9 36.89 21.66 -9.75
CA GLY A 9 35.74 20.75 -9.74
C GLY A 9 36.08 19.46 -10.47
N ARG A 10 36.30 18.37 -9.71
CA ARG A 10 36.42 17.01 -10.26
C ARG A 10 35.09 16.64 -10.92
N ARG A 11 35.05 16.57 -12.26
CA ARG A 11 33.93 15.99 -13.01
C ARG A 11 33.82 14.51 -12.64
N ARG A 12 32.86 14.19 -11.78
CA ARG A 12 32.45 12.82 -11.46
C ARG A 12 31.77 12.22 -12.70
N PRO A 13 32.12 11.00 -13.15
CA PRO A 13 31.44 10.38 -14.28
C PRO A 13 29.96 10.13 -13.94
N PRO A 14 29.05 10.27 -14.90
CA PRO A 14 27.63 10.04 -14.65
C PRO A 14 27.41 8.57 -14.31
N SER A 15 26.92 8.32 -13.09
CA SER A 15 26.47 6.99 -12.66
C SER A 15 25.41 6.44 -13.64
N PRO A 16 25.44 5.15 -14.03
CA PRO A 16 24.50 4.56 -14.99
C PRO A 16 23.02 4.72 -14.60
N GLU A 17 22.73 4.86 -13.30
CA GLU A 17 21.41 5.21 -12.76
C GLU A 17 20.89 6.56 -13.29
N LEU A 18 21.75 7.59 -13.33
CA LEU A 18 21.39 8.91 -13.84
C LEU A 18 21.18 8.90 -15.36
N LEU A 19 21.91 8.05 -16.09
CA LEU A 19 21.68 7.85 -17.53
C LEU A 19 20.32 7.18 -17.79
N ARG A 20 19.90 6.25 -16.93
CA ARG A 20 18.60 5.57 -17.02
C ARG A 20 17.44 6.53 -16.71
N CYS A 21 17.60 7.41 -15.72
CA CYS A 21 16.65 8.50 -15.44
C CYS A 21 16.58 9.52 -16.58
N LYS A 22 17.72 9.94 -17.14
CA LYS A 22 17.76 10.90 -18.27
C LYS A 22 17.14 10.34 -19.55
N ARG A 23 17.37 9.05 -19.88
CA ARG A 23 16.72 8.40 -21.04
C ARG A 23 15.20 8.30 -20.87
N ARG A 24 14.71 8.06 -19.65
CA ARG A 24 13.27 8.03 -19.35
C ARG A 24 12.61 9.40 -19.57
N LEU A 25 13.28 10.48 -19.16
CA LEU A 25 12.82 11.86 -19.40
C LEU A 25 12.88 12.23 -20.90
N ALA A 26 13.93 11.79 -21.61
CA ALA A 26 14.07 12.04 -23.05
C ALA A 26 12.98 11.35 -23.89
N PHE A 27 12.57 10.13 -23.53
CA PHE A 27 11.50 9.43 -24.24
C PHE A 27 10.10 9.99 -23.94
N ALA A 28 9.91 10.59 -22.76
CA ALA A 28 8.69 11.29 -22.39
C ALA A 28 8.53 12.66 -23.09
N ALA A 29 9.63 13.25 -23.57
CA ALA A 29 9.66 14.56 -24.24
C ALA A 29 9.38 14.49 -25.76
N LEU A 30 9.18 13.30 -26.34
CA LEU A 30 8.75 13.14 -27.74
C LEU A 30 7.27 13.54 -27.88
N PRO A 31 6.91 14.40 -28.85
CA PRO A 31 5.52 14.76 -29.09
C PRO A 31 4.72 13.50 -29.43
N GLY A 32 3.75 13.15 -28.59
CA GLY A 32 2.80 12.05 -28.82
C GLY A 32 3.02 10.75 -28.02
N THR A 33 4.24 10.44 -27.55
CA THR A 33 4.50 9.15 -26.86
C THR A 33 4.47 9.26 -25.33
N GLY A 34 4.93 10.37 -24.76
CA GLY A 34 4.97 10.59 -23.30
C GLY A 34 3.60 10.76 -22.65
N ALA A 35 2.69 11.48 -23.31
CA ALA A 35 1.34 11.75 -22.80
C ALA A 35 0.48 10.47 -22.76
N ALA A 36 0.56 9.62 -23.78
CA ALA A 36 -0.17 8.35 -23.83
C ALA A 36 0.32 7.37 -22.75
N ALA A 37 1.64 7.30 -22.52
CA ALA A 37 2.22 6.50 -21.45
C ALA A 37 1.82 7.01 -20.05
N ALA A 38 1.87 8.33 -19.82
CA ALA A 38 1.42 8.94 -18.58
C ALA A 38 -0.08 8.68 -18.31
N ALA A 39 -0.92 8.81 -19.34
CA ALA A 39 -2.35 8.52 -19.24
C ALA A 39 -2.63 7.03 -18.95
N ALA A 40 -1.86 6.10 -19.53
CA ALA A 40 -1.96 4.68 -19.24
C ALA A 40 -1.57 4.36 -17.78
N VAL A 41 -0.51 5.01 -17.27
CA VAL A 41 -0.11 4.91 -15.85
C VAL A 41 -1.18 5.49 -14.93
N ALA A 42 -1.76 6.65 -15.26
CA ALA A 42 -2.84 7.26 -14.49
C ALA A 42 -4.05 6.32 -14.40
N ARG A 43 -4.48 5.73 -15.52
CA ARG A 43 -5.56 4.72 -15.54
C ARG A 43 -5.22 3.49 -14.68
N ARG A 44 -3.97 3.04 -14.69
CA ARG A 44 -3.51 1.92 -13.85
C ARG A 44 -3.56 2.28 -12.36
N ASN A 45 -3.08 3.46 -11.99
CA ASN A 45 -3.09 3.92 -10.61
C ASN A 45 -4.51 4.09 -10.08
N GLU A 46 -5.41 4.62 -10.91
CA GLU A 46 -6.82 4.77 -10.54
C GLU A 46 -7.49 3.41 -10.25
N ARG A 47 -7.20 2.40 -11.07
CA ARG A 47 -7.65 1.02 -10.80
C ARG A 47 -7.14 0.50 -9.46
N GLU A 48 -5.86 0.74 -9.15
CA GLU A 48 -5.29 0.29 -7.87
C GLU A 48 -5.88 1.06 -6.68
N ARG A 49 -6.14 2.36 -6.81
CA ARG A 49 -6.86 3.13 -5.79
C ARG A 49 -8.24 2.55 -5.51
N ASN A 50 -9.00 2.21 -6.56
CA ASN A 50 -10.32 1.59 -6.41
C ASN A 50 -10.26 0.21 -5.76
N ARG A 51 -9.30 -0.62 -6.15
CA ARG A 51 -9.06 -1.93 -5.52
C ARG A 51 -8.75 -1.80 -4.03
N VAL A 52 -7.83 -0.89 -3.67
CA VAL A 52 -7.46 -0.64 -2.27
C VAL A 52 -8.62 -0.04 -1.48
N ARG A 53 -9.43 0.83 -2.10
CA ARG A 53 -10.66 1.37 -1.49
C ARG A 53 -11.60 0.24 -1.07
N LEU A 54 -11.87 -0.72 -1.97
CA LEU A 54 -12.71 -1.89 -1.67
C LEU A 54 -12.14 -2.74 -0.54
N VAL A 55 -10.83 -3.00 -0.54
CA VAL A 55 -10.17 -3.74 0.56
C VAL A 55 -10.34 -3.00 1.89
N ASN A 56 -10.16 -1.69 1.91
CA ASN A 56 -10.30 -0.90 3.14
C ASN A 56 -11.75 -0.85 3.66
N LEU A 57 -12.73 -0.84 2.75
CA LEU A 57 -14.15 -1.01 3.10
C LEU A 57 -14.41 -2.39 3.71
N GLY A 58 -13.84 -3.46 3.14
CA GLY A 58 -13.93 -4.80 3.73
C GLY A 58 -13.37 -4.86 5.15
N PHE A 59 -12.23 -4.20 5.41
CA PHE A 59 -11.70 -4.06 6.77
C PHE A 59 -12.61 -3.25 7.70
N ALA A 60 -13.32 -2.24 7.18
CA ALA A 60 -14.26 -1.47 7.99
C ALA A 60 -15.49 -2.32 8.37
N ALA A 61 -16.05 -3.06 7.42
CA ALA A 61 -17.14 -4.00 7.67
C ALA A 61 -16.72 -5.08 8.68
N LEU A 62 -15.54 -5.70 8.50
CA LEU A 62 -15.04 -6.70 9.44
C LEU A 62 -14.93 -6.16 10.87
N ARG A 63 -14.51 -4.89 11.05
CA ARG A 63 -14.44 -4.26 12.38
C ARG A 63 -15.80 -4.19 13.09
N GLN A 64 -16.91 -4.11 12.35
CA GLN A 64 -18.25 -4.09 12.94
C GLN A 64 -18.66 -5.45 13.52
N HIS A 65 -18.01 -6.53 13.08
CA HIS A 65 -18.35 -7.90 13.47
C HIS A 65 -17.35 -8.55 14.43
N VAL A 66 -16.23 -7.88 14.74
CA VAL A 66 -15.25 -8.40 15.69
C VAL A 66 -15.37 -7.70 17.04
N PRO A 67 -15.10 -8.40 18.15
CA PRO A 67 -15.10 -7.80 19.48
C PRO A 67 -14.18 -6.58 19.53
N HIS A 68 -14.65 -5.52 20.19
CA HIS A 68 -13.93 -4.24 20.33
C HIS A 68 -13.69 -3.45 19.03
N GLY A 69 -14.12 -3.97 17.87
CA GLY A 69 -13.90 -3.30 16.58
C GLY A 69 -14.79 -2.08 16.32
N ALA A 70 -15.95 -2.00 16.98
CA ALA A 70 -16.89 -0.87 16.88
C ALA A 70 -16.77 0.17 18.01
N THR A 71 -16.22 -0.21 19.17
CA THR A 71 -16.29 0.58 20.42
C THR A 71 -14.98 1.25 20.84
N SER A 72 -13.86 0.95 20.17
CA SER A 72 -12.52 1.44 20.53
C SER A 72 -11.86 2.29 19.44
N LYS A 73 -10.65 2.78 19.75
CA LYS A 73 -9.68 3.28 18.77
C LYS A 73 -9.63 2.34 17.57
N LYS A 74 -9.67 2.91 16.36
CA LYS A 74 -9.69 2.15 15.10
C LYS A 74 -8.55 1.11 15.07
N MET A 75 -8.94 -0.16 15.17
CA MET A 75 -8.00 -1.28 15.14
C MET A 75 -7.19 -1.30 13.83
N SER A 76 -5.90 -1.63 13.93
CA SER A 76 -5.05 -1.84 12.76
C SER A 76 -5.51 -3.05 11.94
N LYS A 77 -5.01 -3.19 10.71
CA LYS A 77 -5.35 -4.33 9.85
C LYS A 77 -4.95 -5.65 10.50
N VAL A 78 -3.77 -5.72 11.09
CA VAL A 78 -3.25 -6.94 11.73
C VAL A 78 -4.08 -7.29 12.97
N GLU A 79 -4.38 -6.32 13.84
CA GLU A 79 -5.23 -6.54 15.02
C GLU A 79 -6.63 -6.99 14.63
N THR A 80 -7.21 -6.40 13.58
CA THR A 80 -8.52 -6.80 13.06
C THR A 80 -8.54 -8.25 12.61
N LEU A 81 -7.50 -8.71 11.91
CA LEU A 81 -7.41 -10.11 11.48
C LEU A 81 -7.19 -11.07 12.65
N ARG A 82 -6.33 -10.72 13.61
CA ARG A 82 -6.09 -11.54 14.81
C ARG A 82 -7.38 -11.72 15.62
N SER A 83 -8.08 -10.61 15.91
CA SER A 83 -9.33 -10.62 16.64
C SER A 83 -10.43 -11.41 15.90
N ALA A 84 -10.52 -11.31 14.57
CA ALA A 84 -11.47 -12.09 13.78
C ALA A 84 -11.24 -13.60 13.94
N VAL A 85 -10.00 -14.06 13.82
CA VAL A 85 -9.65 -15.49 13.96
C VAL A 85 -9.95 -16.00 15.37
N GLU A 86 -9.59 -15.23 16.39
CA GLU A 86 -9.88 -15.56 17.79
C GLU A 86 -11.39 -15.63 18.05
N TYR A 87 -12.15 -14.69 17.49
CA TYR A 87 -13.59 -14.64 17.68
C TYR A 87 -14.31 -15.82 17.01
N ILE A 88 -13.94 -16.17 15.77
CA ILE A 88 -14.48 -17.36 15.10
C ILE A 88 -14.23 -18.62 15.97
N ARG A 89 -13.00 -18.80 16.47
CA ARG A 89 -12.66 -19.95 17.34
C ARG A 89 -13.47 -19.95 18.65
N ALA A 90 -13.73 -18.78 19.22
CA ALA A 90 -14.53 -18.68 20.43
C ALA A 90 -16.00 -19.03 20.18
N LEU A 91 -16.57 -18.56 19.08
CA LEU A 91 -17.94 -18.89 18.68
C LEU A 91 -18.10 -20.39 18.37
N GLN A 92 -17.11 -21.00 17.71
CA GLN A 92 -17.11 -22.45 17.46
C GLN A 92 -17.15 -23.25 18.77
N ARG A 93 -16.28 -22.93 19.74
CA ARG A 93 -16.31 -23.60 21.05
C ARG A 93 -17.65 -23.45 21.77
N LEU A 94 -18.23 -22.25 21.74
CA LEU A 94 -19.52 -21.98 22.37
C LEU A 94 -20.63 -22.87 21.77
N LEU A 95 -20.64 -23.02 20.44
CA LEU A 95 -21.59 -23.89 19.76
C LEU A 95 -21.36 -25.37 20.12
N ASP A 96 -20.11 -25.83 20.12
CA ASP A 96 -19.78 -27.23 20.46
C ASP A 96 -20.18 -27.57 21.91
N GLU A 97 -19.95 -26.66 22.86
CA GLU A 97 -20.36 -26.80 24.26
C GLU A 97 -21.88 -26.85 24.41
N HIS A 98 -22.60 -26.02 23.65
CA HIS A 98 -24.06 -26.01 23.66
C HIS A 98 -24.65 -27.28 23.04
N ASP A 99 -24.08 -27.77 21.93
CA ASP A 99 -24.54 -28.98 21.26
C ASP A 99 -24.26 -30.23 22.11
N ALA A 100 -23.10 -30.29 22.78
CA ALA A 100 -22.78 -31.34 23.75
C ALA A 100 -23.70 -31.31 24.98
N ALA A 101 -24.17 -30.14 25.39
CA ALA A 101 -25.15 -30.00 26.47
C ALA A 101 -26.58 -30.34 26.02
N ALA A 102 -26.91 -30.15 24.73
CA ALA A 102 -28.24 -30.41 24.17
C ALA A 102 -28.47 -31.88 23.80
N PHE A 103 -27.42 -32.65 23.53
CA PHE A 103 -27.48 -34.08 23.21
C PHE A 103 -26.45 -34.88 24.02
N PRO A 104 -26.79 -35.32 25.25
CA PRO A 104 -25.92 -36.15 26.08
C PRO A 104 -25.75 -37.59 25.54
#